data_AF-A5G7H0-F1
#
_entry.id   AF-A5G7H0-F1
#
_cell.length_a   1.000
_cell.length_b   1.000
_cell.length_c   1.000
_cell.angle_alpha   90.00
_cell.angle_beta   90.00
_cell.angle_gamma   90.00
#
_symmetry.space_group_name_H-M   'P 1'
#
loop_
_entity.id
_entity.type
_entity.pdbx_description
1 polymer ?
#
loop_
_entity_poly.entity_id
_entity_poly.type
_entity_poly.pdbx_seq_one_letter_code
_entity_poly.pdbx_strand_id
1 'polypeptide(L)'
;MLKNKNRTSNLEPRTSNLEPRTSNRIVMKHDFEPKIVAFVCTWCTYAGADLAGTSRMQYPSNVRVVKFPCTGRIDPVFILKAFQKGADGVLVSGCHPGDCHYMAGNFHARRRFAAFRKLLEFVGVDLSRLQFSWVSAAEGGKWVEVVTELTERVRAMGPMLEFKELEIEECWSGKIDTPELKEAYNNI
;
A
#
# COMPACT_ATOMS: atom_id res chain seq x y z
N MET A 1 19.58 1.80 76.55
CA MET A 1 20.72 1.19 75.85
C MET A 1 20.24 0.59 74.52
N LEU A 2 20.80 1.12 73.42
CA LEU A 2 20.97 0.57 72.05
C LEU A 2 19.95 -0.37 71.37
N LYS A 3 19.48 0.12 70.21
CA LYS A 3 19.25 -0.52 68.89
C LYS A 3 18.19 -1.63 68.78
N ASN A 4 17.23 -1.47 67.85
CA ASN A 4 17.40 -2.05 66.50
C ASN A 4 16.44 -1.47 65.44
N LYS A 5 16.99 -1.28 64.23
CA LYS A 5 16.25 -1.08 62.98
C LYS A 5 15.68 -2.43 62.52
N ASN A 6 14.51 -2.45 61.87
CA ASN A 6 14.43 -2.82 60.45
C ASN A 6 13.02 -2.65 59.86
N ARG A 7 13.06 -2.17 58.60
CA ARG A 7 11.98 -1.91 57.64
C ARG A 7 11.09 -3.12 57.35
N THR A 8 9.80 -2.85 57.08
CA THR A 8 8.99 -3.36 55.94
C THR A 8 7.74 -2.47 55.83
N SER A 9 7.77 -1.43 54.98
CA SER A 9 7.09 -1.37 53.66
C SER A 9 5.54 -1.35 53.71
N ASN A 10 4.98 -0.20 54.09
CA ASN A 10 3.59 0.17 53.75
C ASN A 10 3.59 0.75 52.33
N LEU A 11 3.20 -0.06 51.33
CA LEU A 11 2.89 0.39 49.98
C LEU A 11 1.59 -0.31 49.57
N GLU A 12 0.47 0.38 49.78
CA GLU A 12 -0.80 0.08 49.11
C GLU A 12 -0.63 0.29 47.60
N PRO A 13 -1.24 -0.55 46.75
CA PRO A 13 -1.10 -0.42 45.31
C PRO A 13 -1.81 0.85 44.82
N ARG A 14 -1.03 1.84 44.36
CA ARG A 14 -1.54 2.92 43.52
C ARG A 14 -2.05 2.30 42.22
N THR A 15 -3.35 2.05 42.13
CA THR A 15 -4.01 1.90 40.83
C THR A 15 -3.93 3.26 40.13
N SER A 16 -2.93 3.41 39.26
CA SER A 16 -2.83 4.56 38.38
C SER A 16 -4.04 4.55 37.46
N ASN A 17 -4.96 5.50 37.68
CA ASN A 17 -6.01 5.87 36.75
C ASN A 17 -5.36 6.25 35.41
N LEU A 18 -5.20 5.27 34.52
CA LEU A 18 -4.90 5.47 33.11
C LEU A 18 -6.22 5.31 32.36
N GLU A 19 -6.96 6.40 32.28
CA GLU A 19 -8.01 6.52 31.29
C GLU A 19 -7.38 6.35 29.89
N PRO A 20 -8.02 5.62 28.97
CA PRO A 20 -7.51 5.48 27.62
C PRO A 20 -7.50 6.86 26.97
N ARG A 21 -6.30 7.37 26.64
CA ARG A 21 -6.15 8.54 25.77
C ARG A 21 -6.70 8.17 24.40
N THR A 22 -7.99 8.42 24.18
CA THR A 22 -8.57 8.52 22.85
C THR A 22 -7.82 9.65 22.15
N SER A 23 -6.80 9.29 21.38
CA SER A 23 -6.17 10.22 20.46
C SER A 23 -7.27 10.65 19.49
N ASN A 24 -7.76 11.88 19.65
CA ASN A 24 -8.58 12.56 18.68
C ASN A 24 -7.87 12.49 17.32
N ARG A 25 -8.23 11.51 16.48
CA ARG A 25 -7.87 11.52 15.06
C ARG A 25 -8.71 12.63 14.45
N ILE A 26 -8.13 13.81 14.35
CA ILE A 26 -8.67 14.90 13.54
C ILE A 26 -8.70 14.36 12.11
N VAL A 27 -9.89 13.98 11.63
CA VAL A 27 -10.09 13.63 10.23
C VAL A 27 -10.04 14.95 9.47
N MET A 28 -8.84 15.31 9.02
CA MET A 28 -8.65 16.46 8.14
C MET A 28 -9.45 16.18 6.87
N LYS A 29 -10.47 17.00 6.60
CA LYS A 29 -11.25 16.94 5.36
C LYS A 29 -10.36 17.50 4.25
N HIS A 30 -9.52 16.66 3.67
CA HIS A 30 -8.69 17.06 2.55
C HIS A 30 -9.56 17.15 1.28
N ASP A 31 -9.43 18.23 0.50
CA ASP A 31 -9.89 18.31 -0.91
C ASP A 31 -9.09 17.37 -1.84
N PHE A 32 -8.46 16.35 -1.27
CA PHE A 32 -7.56 15.42 -1.93
C PHE A 32 -8.35 14.19 -2.37
N GLU A 33 -8.29 13.91 -3.66
CA GLU A 33 -8.89 12.72 -4.26
C GLU A 33 -7.77 11.74 -4.65
N PRO A 34 -7.60 10.62 -3.91
CA PRO A 34 -6.46 9.74 -4.10
C PRO A 34 -6.48 9.01 -5.43
N LYS A 35 -5.31 8.81 -6.04
CA LYS A 35 -5.16 8.02 -7.26
C LYS A 35 -4.85 6.57 -6.90
N ILE A 36 -5.78 5.67 -7.17
CA ILE A 36 -5.62 4.24 -6.86
C ILE A 36 -5.39 3.46 -8.16
N VAL A 37 -4.30 2.70 -8.22
CA VAL A 37 -4.04 1.77 -9.34
C VAL A 37 -4.30 0.34 -8.88
N ALA A 38 -5.15 -0.38 -9.59
CA ALA A 38 -5.50 -1.76 -9.27
C ALA A 38 -4.96 -2.74 -10.33
N PHE A 39 -3.99 -3.55 -9.96
CA PHE A 39 -3.49 -4.66 -10.76
C PHE A 39 -4.30 -5.92 -10.48
N VAL A 40 -5.09 -6.37 -11.47
CA VAL A 40 -6.08 -7.44 -11.26
C VAL A 40 -5.91 -8.58 -12.23
N CYS A 41 -6.24 -9.81 -11.81
CA CYS A 41 -6.34 -10.93 -12.74
C CYS A 41 -7.61 -10.83 -13.60
N THR A 42 -7.52 -11.26 -14.86
CA THR A 42 -8.63 -11.32 -15.81
C THR A 42 -9.75 -12.26 -15.34
N TRP A 43 -9.39 -13.42 -14.79
CA TRP A 43 -10.34 -14.53 -14.62
C TRP A 43 -11.27 -14.40 -13.42
N CYS A 44 -10.81 -13.79 -12.33
CA CYS A 44 -11.58 -13.71 -11.09
C CYS A 44 -11.88 -12.26 -10.73
N THR A 45 -10.84 -11.49 -10.37
CA THR A 45 -11.03 -10.14 -9.84
C THR A 45 -11.61 -9.18 -10.87
N TYR A 46 -11.15 -9.22 -12.13
CA TYR A 46 -11.72 -8.37 -13.18
C TYR A 46 -13.19 -8.71 -13.41
N ALA A 47 -13.54 -10.01 -13.45
CA ALA A 47 -14.94 -10.44 -13.51
C ALA A 47 -15.77 -10.02 -12.28
N GLY A 48 -15.18 -10.01 -11.08
CA GLY A 48 -15.82 -9.48 -9.87
C GLY A 48 -16.06 -7.97 -9.96
N ALA A 49 -15.13 -7.21 -10.54
CA ALA A 49 -15.32 -5.80 -10.83
C ALA A 49 -16.42 -5.56 -11.88
N ASP A 50 -16.48 -6.38 -12.93
CA ASP A 50 -17.55 -6.35 -13.93
C ASP A 50 -18.91 -6.70 -13.31
N LEU A 51 -18.94 -7.65 -12.37
CA LEU A 51 -20.14 -8.01 -11.61
C LEU A 51 -20.63 -6.83 -10.76
N ALA A 52 -19.72 -6.11 -10.09
CA ALA A 52 -20.07 -4.89 -9.36
C ALA A 52 -20.68 -3.83 -10.29
N GLY A 53 -20.12 -3.65 -11.50
CA GLY A 53 -20.64 -2.72 -12.50
C GLY A 53 -22.02 -3.12 -13.04
N THR A 54 -22.21 -4.38 -13.43
CA THR A 54 -23.49 -4.90 -13.95
C THR A 54 -24.59 -4.90 -12.89
N SER A 55 -24.20 -5.11 -11.62
CA SER A 55 -25.09 -5.01 -10.46
C SER A 55 -25.30 -3.57 -9.96
N ARG A 56 -24.70 -2.57 -10.63
CA ARG A 56 -24.83 -1.14 -10.32
C ARG A 56 -24.40 -0.77 -8.89
N MET A 57 -23.48 -1.53 -8.32
CA MET A 57 -22.95 -1.26 -6.99
C MET A 57 -22.08 0.00 -7.03
N GLN A 58 -22.30 0.90 -6.07
CA GLN A 58 -21.59 2.17 -5.99
C GLN A 58 -20.32 2.04 -5.15
N TYR A 59 -19.24 2.66 -5.62
CA TYR A 59 -17.95 2.75 -4.94
C TYR A 59 -17.17 3.95 -5.48
N PRO A 60 -16.11 4.41 -4.80
CA PRO A 60 -15.33 5.56 -5.24
C PRO A 60 -14.75 5.39 -6.66
N SER A 61 -14.81 6.44 -7.47
CA SER A 61 -14.40 6.43 -8.89
C SER A 61 -12.88 6.60 -9.10
N ASN A 62 -12.12 6.55 -8.02
CA ASN A 62 -10.67 6.76 -7.92
C ASN A 62 -9.83 5.67 -8.57
N VAL A 63 -10.36 4.45 -8.60
CA VAL A 63 -9.60 3.28 -9.03
C VAL A 63 -9.43 3.25 -10.54
N ARG A 64 -8.21 2.92 -10.99
CA ARG A 64 -7.89 2.63 -12.38
C ARG A 64 -7.36 1.21 -12.46
N VAL A 65 -8.11 0.37 -13.18
CA VAL A 65 -7.86 -1.06 -13.26
C VAL A 65 -6.90 -1.36 -14.41
N VAL A 66 -5.83 -2.09 -14.11
CA VAL A 66 -4.88 -2.64 -15.08
C VAL A 66 -4.99 -4.15 -15.05
N LYS A 67 -5.41 -4.72 -16.19
CA LYS A 67 -5.72 -6.14 -16.31
C LYS A 67 -4.48 -6.96 -16.68
N PHE A 68 -4.28 -8.06 -15.97
CA PHE A 68 -3.29 -9.09 -16.28
C PHE A 68 -3.96 -10.45 -16.42
N PRO A 69 -3.43 -11.38 -17.25
CA PRO A 69 -3.98 -12.73 -17.34
C PRO A 69 -4.01 -13.42 -15.97
N CYS A 70 -2.98 -13.23 -15.14
CA CYS A 70 -2.89 -13.81 -13.81
C CYS A 70 -2.15 -12.86 -12.85
N THR A 71 -2.45 -12.93 -11.55
CA THR A 71 -1.64 -12.25 -10.53
C THR A 71 -0.19 -12.73 -10.50
N GLY A 72 0.08 -13.98 -10.91
CA GLY A 72 1.44 -14.49 -11.06
C GLY A 72 2.31 -13.68 -12.03
N ARG A 73 1.68 -13.02 -13.01
CA ARG A 73 2.36 -12.18 -14.02
C ARG A 73 2.71 -10.78 -13.48
N ILE A 74 2.08 -10.36 -12.39
CA ILE A 74 2.30 -9.04 -11.79
C ILE A 74 3.70 -9.03 -11.17
N ASP A 75 4.58 -8.28 -11.81
CA ASP A 75 5.92 -8.01 -11.31
C ASP A 75 5.86 -6.87 -10.27
N PRO A 76 6.50 -7.00 -9.09
CA PRO A 76 6.59 -5.93 -8.10
C PRO A 76 7.15 -4.61 -8.65
N VAL A 77 7.95 -4.64 -9.71
CA VAL A 77 8.42 -3.42 -10.39
C VAL A 77 7.25 -2.58 -10.90
N PHE A 78 6.12 -3.17 -11.29
CA PHE A 78 4.93 -2.41 -11.68
C PHE A 78 4.32 -1.63 -10.50
N ILE A 79 4.43 -2.16 -9.27
CA ILE A 79 3.96 -1.48 -8.06
C ILE A 79 4.83 -0.25 -7.78
N LEU A 80 6.16 -0.42 -7.85
CA LEU A 80 7.09 0.70 -7.73
C LEU A 80 6.83 1.76 -8.80
N LYS A 81 6.66 1.33 -10.06
CA LYS A 81 6.41 2.26 -11.17
C LYS A 81 5.08 3.00 -11.01
N ALA A 82 4.05 2.36 -10.44
CA ALA A 82 2.79 3.03 -10.13
C ALA A 82 2.99 4.14 -9.10
N PHE A 83 3.73 3.88 -8.02
CA PHE A 83 4.06 4.91 -7.03
C PHE A 83 4.91 6.04 -7.64
N GLN A 84 5.93 5.72 -8.44
CA GLN A 84 6.74 6.71 -9.16
C GLN A 84 5.89 7.61 -10.07
N LYS A 85 4.88 7.04 -10.74
CA LYS A 85 3.94 7.76 -11.60
C LYS A 85 2.86 8.53 -10.84
N GLY A 86 2.95 8.60 -9.51
CA GLY A 86 2.07 9.38 -8.65
C GLY A 86 0.77 8.68 -8.29
N ALA A 87 0.76 7.34 -8.20
CA ALA A 87 -0.30 6.62 -7.50
C ALA A 87 -0.16 6.84 -6.00
N ASP A 88 -1.28 7.14 -5.32
CA ASP A 88 -1.31 7.32 -3.86
C ASP A 88 -1.59 6.00 -3.12
N GLY A 89 -2.12 5.02 -3.85
CA GLY A 89 -2.35 3.67 -3.37
C GLY A 89 -2.38 2.65 -4.50
N VAL A 90 -2.00 1.42 -4.18
CA VAL A 90 -1.94 0.30 -5.11
C VAL A 90 -2.70 -0.89 -4.54
N LEU A 91 -3.59 -1.44 -5.36
CA LEU A 91 -4.31 -2.69 -5.11
C LEU A 91 -3.74 -3.79 -6.00
N VAL A 92 -3.39 -4.93 -5.44
CA VAL A 92 -3.13 -6.16 -6.17
C VAL A 92 -4.19 -7.18 -5.79
N SER A 93 -4.88 -7.74 -6.78
CA SER A 93 -5.95 -8.68 -6.48
C SER A 93 -6.09 -9.80 -7.51
N GLY A 94 -6.40 -10.99 -7.01
CA GLY A 94 -6.51 -12.20 -7.84
C GLY A 94 -7.54 -13.20 -7.35
N CYS A 95 -7.53 -14.37 -8.00
CA CYS A 95 -8.30 -15.53 -7.58
C CYS A 95 -7.87 -16.02 -6.19
N HIS A 96 -8.82 -16.57 -5.44
CA HIS A 96 -8.56 -17.21 -4.16
C HIS A 96 -7.49 -18.32 -4.25
N PRO A 97 -6.70 -18.53 -3.19
CA PRO A 97 -5.78 -19.67 -3.12
C PRO A 97 -6.52 -20.98 -3.37
N GLY A 98 -6.09 -21.75 -4.38
CA GLY A 98 -6.77 -22.97 -4.83
C GLY A 98 -7.59 -22.78 -6.12
N ASP A 99 -8.13 -21.59 -6.37
CA ASP A 99 -9.02 -21.30 -7.51
C ASP A 99 -8.31 -20.59 -8.67
N CYS A 100 -6.98 -20.70 -8.73
CA CYS A 100 -6.23 -20.04 -9.79
C CYS A 100 -6.50 -20.71 -11.13
N HIS A 101 -6.93 -19.93 -12.13
CA HIS A 101 -7.08 -20.43 -13.51
C HIS A 101 -5.81 -21.11 -14.06
N TYR A 102 -4.63 -20.64 -13.63
CA TYR A 102 -3.34 -21.22 -14.00
C TYR A 102 -2.74 -22.10 -12.89
N MET A 103 -3.60 -22.74 -12.09
CA MET A 103 -3.29 -23.65 -10.97
C MET A 103 -2.54 -23.01 -9.80
N ALA A 104 -1.36 -22.45 -10.02
CA ALA A 104 -0.47 -21.99 -8.96
C ALA A 104 -0.01 -20.52 -9.08
N GLY A 105 -0.41 -19.80 -10.13
CA GLY A 105 0.05 -18.44 -10.40
C GLY A 105 -0.13 -17.47 -9.23
N ASN A 106 -1.27 -17.55 -8.53
CA ASN A 106 -1.53 -16.74 -7.34
C ASN A 106 -0.65 -17.10 -6.14
N PHE A 107 -0.26 -18.37 -5.96
CA PHE A 107 0.68 -18.77 -4.91
C PHE A 107 2.09 -18.22 -5.16
N HIS A 108 2.52 -18.11 -6.42
CA HIS A 108 3.77 -17.43 -6.76
C HIS A 108 3.68 -15.94 -6.44
N ALA A 109 2.58 -15.29 -6.81
CA ALA A 109 2.32 -13.89 -6.49
C ALA A 109 2.34 -13.65 -4.98
N ARG A 110 1.67 -14.48 -4.18
CA ARG A 110 1.62 -14.38 -2.71
C ARG A 110 3.02 -14.40 -2.08
N ARG A 111 3.86 -15.34 -2.51
CA ARG A 111 5.25 -15.47 -2.01
C ARG A 111 6.10 -14.26 -2.40
N ARG A 112 6.04 -13.86 -3.68
CA ARG A 112 6.78 -12.70 -4.19
C ARG A 112 6.37 -11.42 -3.46
N PHE A 113 5.07 -11.25 -3.25
CA PHE A 113 4.51 -10.10 -2.57
C PHE A 113 4.88 -10.05 -1.08
N ALA A 114 4.93 -11.19 -0.39
CA ALA A 114 5.36 -11.26 1.00
C ALA A 114 6.81 -10.78 1.17
N ALA A 115 7.72 -11.17 0.27
CA ALA A 115 9.10 -10.68 0.27
C ALA A 115 9.17 -9.19 -0.09
N PHE A 116 8.45 -8.79 -1.14
CA PHE A 116 8.43 -7.40 -1.61
C PHE A 116 7.86 -6.41 -0.58
N ARG A 117 6.83 -6.82 0.17
CA ARG A 117 6.24 -6.00 1.25
C ARG A 117 7.28 -5.65 2.32
N LYS A 118 8.13 -6.61 2.72
CA LYS A 118 9.23 -6.36 3.68
C LYS A 118 10.27 -5.41 3.11
N LEU A 119 10.56 -5.50 1.81
CA LEU A 119 11.48 -4.58 1.14
C LEU A 119 10.90 -3.15 1.11
N LEU A 120 9.62 -3.00 0.78
CA LEU A 120 8.93 -1.70 0.77
C LEU A 120 8.93 -1.04 2.16
N GLU A 121 8.69 -1.83 3.21
CA GLU A 121 8.79 -1.35 4.59
C GLU A 121 10.20 -0.87 4.93
N PHE A 122 11.22 -1.64 4.54
CA PHE A 122 12.62 -1.29 4.78
C PHE A 122 13.03 0.02 4.10
N VAL A 123 12.54 0.29 2.88
CA VAL A 123 12.82 1.55 2.17
C VAL A 123 11.93 2.72 2.62
N GLY A 124 11.04 2.51 3.60
CA GLY A 124 10.23 3.57 4.20
C GLY A 124 8.88 3.83 3.53
N VAL A 125 8.40 2.94 2.67
CA VAL A 125 7.05 3.09 2.08
C VAL A 125 5.99 2.74 3.12
N ASP A 126 5.00 3.63 3.32
CA ASP A 126 3.83 3.29 4.15
C ASP A 126 3.01 2.19 3.48
N LEU A 127 3.11 0.98 4.04
CA LEU A 127 2.43 -0.21 3.56
C LEU A 127 0.90 -0.13 3.62
N SER A 128 0.34 0.85 4.33
CA SER A 128 -1.10 1.13 4.33
C SER A 128 -1.62 1.55 2.94
N ARG A 129 -0.73 2.08 2.08
CA ARG A 129 -1.00 2.44 0.69
C ARG A 129 -1.05 1.23 -0.24
N LEU A 130 -0.60 0.05 0.21
CA LEU A 130 -0.49 -1.15 -0.60
C LEU A 130 -1.39 -2.28 -0.05
N GLN A 131 -2.39 -2.67 -0.84
CA GLN A 131 -3.32 -3.74 -0.48
C GLN A 131 -3.19 -4.94 -1.40
N PHE A 132 -3.14 -6.12 -0.81
CA PHE A 132 -3.22 -7.39 -1.53
C PHE A 132 -4.50 -8.10 -1.12
N SER A 133 -5.35 -8.49 -2.07
CA SER A 133 -6.64 -9.12 -1.80
C SER A 133 -6.93 -10.29 -2.73
N TRP A 134 -7.93 -11.08 -2.35
CA TRP A 134 -8.47 -12.16 -3.17
C TRP A 134 -9.95 -11.91 -3.42
N VAL A 135 -10.33 -11.79 -4.69
CA VAL A 135 -11.70 -11.51 -5.13
C VAL A 135 -12.05 -12.47 -6.25
N SER A 136 -13.06 -13.29 -6.04
CA SER A 136 -13.64 -14.22 -7.01
C SER A 136 -14.50 -13.49 -8.04
N ALA A 137 -14.84 -14.18 -9.12
CA ALA A 137 -15.74 -13.65 -10.15
C ALA A 137 -17.16 -13.34 -9.62
N ALA A 138 -17.60 -14.02 -8.55
CA ALA A 138 -18.92 -13.84 -7.95
C ALA A 138 -18.92 -12.82 -6.78
N GLU A 139 -17.76 -12.26 -6.42
CA GLU A 139 -17.59 -11.42 -5.24
C GLU A 139 -17.63 -9.91 -5.59
N GLY A 140 -18.65 -9.45 -6.31
CA GLY A 140 -18.80 -8.04 -6.68
C GLY A 140 -18.91 -7.09 -5.48
N GLY A 141 -19.64 -7.51 -4.43
CA GLY A 141 -19.74 -6.72 -3.19
C GLY A 141 -18.40 -6.58 -2.46
N LYS A 142 -17.57 -7.62 -2.48
CA LYS A 142 -16.23 -7.58 -1.89
C LYS A 142 -15.27 -6.68 -2.67
N TRP A 143 -15.39 -6.65 -4.00
CA TRP A 143 -14.64 -5.70 -4.82
C TRP A 143 -14.93 -4.26 -4.37
N VAL A 144 -16.21 -3.92 -4.21
CA VAL A 144 -16.67 -2.61 -3.73
C VAL A 144 -16.10 -2.29 -2.36
N GLU A 145 -16.18 -3.23 -1.42
CA GLU A 145 -15.62 -3.09 -0.07
C GLU A 145 -14.11 -2.82 -0.12
N VAL A 146 -13.35 -3.68 -0.78
CA VAL A 146 -11.88 -3.57 -0.88
C VAL A 146 -11.43 -2.25 -1.51
N VAL A 147 -12.09 -1.81 -2.59
CA VAL A 147 -11.76 -0.54 -3.25
C VAL A 147 -12.12 0.64 -2.36
N THR A 148 -13.28 0.61 -1.73
CA THR A 148 -13.74 1.69 -0.84
C THR A 148 -12.81 1.82 0.35
N GLU A 149 -12.53 0.73 1.06
CA GLU A 149 -11.64 0.72 2.21
C GLU A 149 -10.24 1.24 1.88
N LEU A 150 -9.67 0.80 0.76
CA LEU A 150 -8.36 1.29 0.33
C LEU A 150 -8.41 2.79 0.03
N THR A 151 -9.44 3.24 -0.68
CA THR A 151 -9.60 4.64 -1.07
C THR A 151 -9.75 5.54 0.16
N GLU A 152 -10.62 5.19 1.10
CA GLU A 152 -10.81 5.96 2.35
C GLU A 152 -9.53 5.98 3.20
N ARG A 153 -8.85 4.83 3.30
CA ARG A 153 -7.58 4.73 4.03
C ARG A 153 -6.52 5.65 3.42
N VAL A 154 -6.39 5.67 2.10
CA VAL A 154 -5.42 6.53 1.40
C VAL A 154 -5.83 8.00 1.49
N ARG A 155 -7.13 8.32 1.39
CA ARG A 155 -7.63 9.68 1.57
C ARG A 155 -7.26 10.24 2.95
N ALA A 156 -7.38 9.43 4.00
CA ALA A 156 -7.01 9.82 5.36
C ALA A 156 -5.50 10.03 5.55
N MET A 157 -4.66 9.39 4.73
CA MET A 157 -3.19 9.57 4.76
C MET A 157 -2.71 10.77 3.93
N GLY A 158 -3.52 11.24 2.99
CA GLY A 158 -3.13 12.30 2.06
C GLY A 158 -2.24 11.82 0.90
N PRO A 159 -1.77 12.76 0.06
CA PRO A 159 -0.98 12.44 -1.13
C PRO A 159 0.36 11.77 -0.81
N MET A 160 0.83 10.92 -1.72
CA MET A 160 2.18 10.33 -1.64
C MET A 160 3.19 11.23 -2.38
N LEU A 161 4.21 11.71 -1.68
CA LEU A 161 5.20 12.65 -2.24
C LEU A 161 6.55 11.97 -2.50
N GLU A 162 6.90 10.98 -1.68
CA GLU A 162 8.22 10.35 -1.58
C GLU A 162 8.69 9.73 -2.89
N PHE A 163 7.80 9.10 -3.66
CA PHE A 163 8.16 8.46 -4.93
C PHE A 163 8.01 9.37 -6.15
N LYS A 164 7.24 10.44 -6.03
CA LYS A 164 7.05 11.40 -7.12
C LYS A 164 8.29 12.25 -7.32
N GLU A 165 8.97 12.60 -6.23
CA GLU A 165 10.23 13.34 -6.24
C GLU A 165 11.36 12.51 -6.87
N LEU A 166 11.40 11.19 -6.63
CA LEU A 166 12.40 10.30 -7.23
C LEU A 166 12.32 10.21 -8.77
N GLU A 167 11.13 10.32 -9.38
CA GLU A 167 11.03 10.34 -10.86
C GLU A 167 11.64 11.62 -11.46
N ILE A 168 11.69 12.71 -10.69
CA ILE A 168 12.34 13.97 -11.08
C ILE A 168 13.87 13.81 -11.03
N GLU A 169 14.39 13.03 -10.08
CA GLU A 169 15.83 12.75 -9.93
C GLU A 169 16.37 11.70 -10.92
N GLU A 170 15.59 10.65 -11.25
CA GLU A 170 16.01 9.61 -12.21
C GLU A 170 15.97 10.07 -13.67
N CYS A 171 15.31 11.18 -13.96
CA CYS A 171 15.59 11.93 -15.16
C CYS A 171 17.00 12.52 -14.99
N TRP A 172 18.03 11.77 -15.41
CA TRP A 172 19.26 12.38 -15.89
C TRP A 172 18.84 13.44 -16.92
N SER A 173 18.67 14.68 -16.45
CA SER A 173 18.41 15.84 -17.28
C SER A 173 19.69 16.31 -17.95
N GLY A 174 20.74 15.46 -17.93
CA GLY A 174 22.09 15.82 -18.27
C GLY A 174 22.20 16.16 -19.75
N LYS A 175 21.88 17.42 -20.04
CA LYS A 175 22.88 18.25 -20.68
C LYS A 175 24.14 18.13 -19.83
N ILE A 176 25.18 17.55 -20.42
CA ILE A 176 26.54 17.61 -19.89
C ILE A 176 26.97 19.07 -20.04
N ASP A 177 26.49 19.94 -19.16
CA ASP A 177 26.78 21.38 -19.21
C ASP A 177 27.55 21.89 -18.01
N THR A 178 27.73 21.07 -16.98
CA THR A 178 28.63 21.41 -15.87
C THR A 178 30.09 21.27 -16.33
N PRO A 179 30.99 22.22 -15.98
CA PRO A 179 32.40 22.19 -16.34
C PRO A 179 33.09 20.88 -15.94
N GLU A 180 32.74 20.35 -14.77
CA GLU A 180 33.36 19.16 -14.17
C GLU A 180 33.04 17.88 -14.96
N LEU A 181 31.82 17.78 -15.50
CA LEU A 181 31.42 16.62 -16.32
C LEU A 181 31.99 16.71 -17.75
N LYS A 182 32.15 17.93 -18.30
CA LYS A 182 32.82 18.14 -19.59
C LYS A 182 34.31 17.77 -19.51
N GLU A 183 34.97 18.15 -18.43
CA GLU A 183 36.37 17.80 -18.17
C GLU A 183 36.55 16.29 -17.99
N ALA A 184 35.68 15.63 -17.21
CA ALA A 184 35.71 14.18 -17.05
C ALA A 184 35.46 13.42 -18.37
N TYR A 185 34.56 13.91 -19.23
CA TYR A 185 34.29 13.29 -20.54
C TYR A 185 35.42 13.47 -21.55
N ASN A 186 36.05 14.65 -21.60
CA ASN A 186 37.13 14.95 -22.54
C ASN A 186 38.48 14.30 -22.14
N ASN A 187 38.58 13.79 -20.91
CA ASN A 187 39.76 13.09 -20.39
C ASN A 187 39.67 11.56 -20.54
N ILE A 188 38.66 11.05 -21.26
CA ILE A 188 38.50 9.64 -21.67
C ILE A 188 38.77 9.54 -23.17
#